data_AF-A0A3Q9WF92-F1
#
_entry.id   AF-A0A3Q9WF92-F1
#
_cell.length_a   1.000
_cell.length_b   1.000
_cell.length_c   1.000
_cell.angle_alpha   90.00
_cell.angle_beta   90.00
_cell.angle_gamma   90.00
#
_symmetry.space_group_name_H-M   'P 1'
#
loop_
_entity.id
_entity.type
_entity.pdbx_description
1 polymer ?
#
loop_
_entity_poly.entity_id
_entity_poly.type
_entity_poly.pdbx_seq_one_letter_code
_entity_poly.pdbx_strand_id
1 'polypeptide(L)'
;MGVDPSLALAFAFQESSFNQRSVSPANAIGTMQVIPSSGQWASELVGRKLNLMDPYDNATAGIAIIRSLVRTSPSLDIAIASYYQGQYSVQTRGMFEDTKHYVAAIKAHQKNFR
;
A
#
# COMPACT_ATOMS: atom_id res chain seq x y z
N MET A 1 -12.16 -5.79 -5.39
CA MET A 1 -10.96 -5.46 -6.20
C MET A 1 -10.01 -6.66 -6.43
N GLY A 2 -10.31 -7.88 -5.98
CA GLY A 2 -9.51 -9.07 -6.32
C GLY A 2 -8.15 -9.17 -5.62
N VAL A 3 -7.92 -8.37 -4.57
CA VAL A 3 -6.78 -8.50 -3.66
C VAL A 3 -7.19 -9.41 -2.51
N ASP A 4 -6.29 -10.29 -2.06
CA ASP A 4 -6.50 -11.14 -0.89
C ASP A 4 -6.81 -10.26 0.34
N PRO A 5 -7.95 -10.47 1.04
CA PRO A 5 -8.30 -9.68 2.22
C PRO A 5 -7.23 -9.67 3.31
N SER A 6 -6.55 -10.80 3.54
CA SER A 6 -5.47 -10.90 4.54
C SER A 6 -4.29 -9.99 4.18
N LEU A 7 -3.98 -9.85 2.88
CA LEU A 7 -2.94 -8.94 2.40
C LEU A 7 -3.35 -7.49 2.61
N ALA A 8 -4.58 -7.12 2.24
CA ALA A 8 -5.08 -5.76 2.44
C ALA A 8 -5.09 -5.35 3.93
N LEU A 9 -5.49 -6.26 4.82
CA LEU A 9 -5.44 -6.04 6.26
C LEU A 9 -4.01 -5.91 6.80
N ALA A 10 -3.08 -6.70 6.26
CA ALA A 10 -1.66 -6.61 6.63
C ALA A 10 -1.07 -5.22 6.32
N PHE A 11 -1.36 -4.66 5.15
CA PHE A 11 -0.98 -3.29 4.81
C PHE A 11 -1.63 -2.28 5.74
N ALA A 12 -2.95 -2.32 5.89
CA ALA A 12 -3.68 -1.39 6.76
C ALA A 12 -3.18 -1.39 8.22
N PHE A 13 -2.79 -2.57 8.73
CA PHE A 13 -2.21 -2.68 10.05
C PHE A 13 -0.79 -2.12 10.10
N GLN A 14 0.08 -2.48 9.15
CA GLN A 14 1.46 -2.01 9.12
C GLN A 14 1.57 -0.50 8.92
N GLU A 15 0.68 0.09 8.12
CA GLU A 15 0.71 1.50 7.76
C GLU A 15 0.23 2.41 8.89
N SER A 16 -0.84 2.04 9.61
CA SER A 16 -1.39 2.91 10.65
C SER A 16 -2.02 2.22 11.84
N SER A 17 -1.85 0.91 11.99
CA SER A 17 -2.58 0.11 12.99
C SER A 17 -4.09 0.32 12.88
N PHE A 18 -4.61 0.40 11.64
CA PHE A 18 -5.99 0.70 11.30
C PHE A 18 -6.50 2.11 11.63
N ASN A 19 -5.63 3.04 12.06
CA ASN A 19 -6.02 4.41 12.35
C ASN A 19 -6.33 5.19 11.06
N GLN A 20 -7.61 5.46 10.82
CA GLN A 20 -8.10 6.22 9.67
C GLN A 20 -7.82 7.72 9.74
N ARG A 21 -7.41 8.24 10.92
CA ARG A 21 -7.06 9.65 11.13
C ARG A 21 -5.55 9.90 11.11
N SER A 22 -4.75 8.88 10.83
CA SER A 22 -3.29 9.00 10.80
C SER A 22 -2.83 9.91 9.67
N VAL A 23 -1.94 10.85 9.98
CA VAL A 23 -1.25 11.68 8.98
C VAL A 23 0.23 11.70 9.34
N SER A 24 1.09 11.22 8.44
CA SER A 24 2.53 11.19 8.68
C SER A 24 3.20 12.54 8.38
N PRO A 25 4.44 12.78 8.85
CA PRO A 25 5.23 13.95 8.46
C PRO A 25 5.46 14.07 6.94
N ALA A 26 5.42 12.95 6.21
CA ALA A 26 5.52 12.90 4.75
C ALA A 26 4.16 13.12 4.05
N ASN A 27 3.14 13.53 4.81
CA ASN A 27 1.77 13.75 4.35
C ASN A 27 1.09 12.47 3.79
N ALA A 28 1.45 11.31 4.33
CA ALA A 28 0.75 10.06 4.06
C ALA A 28 -0.53 10.00 4.90
N ILE A 29 -1.66 9.68 4.28
CA ILE A 29 -2.99 9.89 4.87
C ILE A 29 -3.68 8.55 5.14
N GLY A 30 -4.35 8.48 6.29
CA GLY A 30 -5.37 7.48 6.61
C GLY A 30 -4.84 6.08 6.84
N THR A 31 -5.76 5.11 6.80
CA THR A 31 -5.51 3.70 7.12
C THR A 31 -4.42 3.07 6.25
N MET A 32 -4.36 3.45 4.97
CA MET A 32 -3.42 2.88 4.01
C MET A 32 -2.18 3.76 3.79
N GLN A 33 -2.05 4.85 4.56
CA GLN A 33 -0.96 5.85 4.46
C GLN A 33 -0.64 6.23 3.00
N VAL A 34 -1.67 6.63 2.25
CA VAL A 34 -1.51 7.01 0.85
C VAL A 34 -1.10 8.48 0.79
N ILE A 35 0.01 8.78 0.11
CA ILE A 35 0.41 10.17 -0.19
C ILE A 35 -0.41 10.74 -1.36
N PRO A 36 -0.56 12.07 -1.49
CA PRO A 36 -1.41 12.69 -2.51
C PRO A 36 -1.10 12.27 -3.96
N SER A 37 0.17 12.15 -4.34
CA SER A 37 0.57 11.70 -5.69
C SER A 37 0.12 10.27 -5.98
N SER A 38 0.27 9.36 -5.02
CA SER A 38 -0.24 7.98 -5.12
C SER A 38 -1.77 7.94 -5.13
N GLY A 39 -2.44 8.84 -4.42
CA GLY A 39 -3.91 8.97 -4.47
C GLY A 39 -4.44 9.42 -5.83
N GLN A 40 -3.70 10.27 -6.54
CA GLN A 40 -4.00 10.65 -7.91
C GLN A 40 -3.89 9.44 -8.85
N TRP A 41 -2.79 8.69 -8.77
CA TRP A 41 -2.64 7.45 -9.53
C TRP A 41 -3.74 6.43 -9.22
N ALA A 42 -4.10 6.27 -7.94
CA ALA A 42 -5.20 5.39 -7.54
C ALA A 42 -6.55 5.84 -8.13
N SER A 43 -6.80 7.15 -8.22
CA SER A 43 -8.00 7.69 -8.86
C SER A 43 -8.07 7.31 -10.34
N GLU A 44 -6.93 7.33 -11.04
CA GLU A 44 -6.82 6.88 -12.44
C GLU A 44 -7.07 5.38 -12.58
N LEU A 45 -6.50 4.56 -11.68
CA LEU A 45 -6.72 3.11 -11.66
C LEU A 45 -8.19 2.72 -11.42
N VAL A 46 -8.92 3.51 -10.62
CA VAL A 46 -10.33 3.25 -10.26
C VAL A 46 -11.30 3.92 -11.24
N GLY A 47 -10.87 4.93 -11.99
CA GLY A 47 -11.71 5.66 -12.96
C GLY A 47 -12.61 6.73 -12.33
N ARG A 48 -12.30 7.18 -11.11
CA ARG A 48 -12.98 8.31 -10.44
C ARG A 48 -12.04 9.00 -9.46
N LYS A 49 -12.30 10.26 -9.14
CA LYS A 49 -11.56 10.99 -8.08
C LYS A 49 -11.80 10.32 -6.71
N LEU A 50 -10.73 10.09 -5.97
CA LEU A 50 -10.74 9.60 -4.59
C LEU A 50 -10.41 10.74 -3.61
N ASN A 51 -11.15 10.84 -2.51
CA ASN A 51 -10.85 11.72 -1.40
C ASN A 51 -10.10 10.96 -0.30
N LEU A 52 -8.78 11.16 -0.16
CA LEU A 52 -7.97 10.41 0.82
C LEU A 52 -8.35 10.67 2.29
N MET A 53 -9.10 11.74 2.59
CA MET A 53 -9.63 12.03 3.93
C MET A 53 -10.91 11.23 4.24
N ASP A 54 -11.56 10.67 3.22
CA ASP A 54 -12.63 9.71 3.40
C ASP A 54 -12.03 8.30 3.59
N PRO A 55 -12.34 7.58 4.69
CA PRO A 55 -11.74 6.28 4.96
C PRO A 55 -12.02 5.22 3.89
N TYR A 56 -13.19 5.25 3.23
CA TYR A 56 -13.52 4.28 2.18
C TYR A 56 -12.72 4.55 0.92
N ASP A 57 -12.57 5.81 0.53
CA ASP A 57 -11.71 6.21 -0.58
C ASP A 57 -10.23 5.96 -0.29
N ASN A 58 -9.77 6.15 0.95
CA ASN A 58 -8.41 5.83 1.38
C ASN A 58 -8.10 4.33 1.26
N ALA A 59 -9.00 3.48 1.78
CA ALA A 59 -8.90 2.03 1.63
C ALA A 59 -8.96 1.62 0.16
N THR A 60 -9.86 2.24 -0.62
CA THR A 60 -9.97 2.01 -2.06
C THR A 60 -8.67 2.35 -2.78
N ALA A 61 -8.05 3.48 -2.44
CA ALA A 61 -6.80 3.92 -3.04
C ALA A 61 -5.66 2.92 -2.76
N GLY A 62 -5.45 2.56 -1.49
CA GLY A 62 -4.42 1.59 -1.11
C GLY A 62 -4.62 0.23 -1.77
N ILE A 63 -5.84 -0.30 -1.78
CA ILE A 63 -6.13 -1.61 -2.40
C ILE A 63 -5.99 -1.57 -3.93
N ALA A 64 -6.36 -0.46 -4.58
CA ALA A 64 -6.18 -0.29 -6.02
C ALA A 64 -4.68 -0.31 -6.39
N ILE A 65 -3.85 0.37 -5.61
CA ILE A 65 -2.39 0.37 -5.77
C ILE A 65 -1.82 -1.03 -5.55
N ILE A 66 -2.17 -1.70 -4.44
CA ILE A 66 -1.73 -3.08 -4.15
C ILE A 66 -2.08 -4.00 -5.31
N ARG A 67 -3.32 -3.93 -5.82
CA ARG A 67 -3.76 -4.74 -6.98
C ARG A 67 -2.87 -4.50 -8.20
N SER A 68 -2.58 -3.23 -8.51
CA SER A 68 -1.74 -2.87 -9.66
C SER A 68 -0.33 -3.42 -9.51
N LEU A 69 0.28 -3.25 -8.34
CA LEU A 69 1.63 -3.72 -8.03
C LEU A 69 1.72 -5.25 -8.07
N VAL A 70 0.76 -5.96 -7.49
CA VAL A 70 0.72 -7.44 -7.52
C VAL A 70 0.60 -7.97 -8.95
N ARG A 71 -0.15 -7.27 -9.83
CA ARG A 71 -0.31 -7.68 -11.23
C ARG A 71 0.92 -7.41 -12.10
N THR A 72 1.71 -6.39 -11.77
CA THR A 72 2.80 -5.91 -12.63
C THR A 72 4.19 -6.30 -12.12
N SER A 73 4.28 -6.75 -10.86
CA SER A 73 5.54 -7.15 -10.24
C SER A 73 5.81 -8.64 -10.46
N PRO A 74 7.08 -9.05 -10.60
CA PRO A 74 7.45 -10.46 -10.82
C PRO A 74 7.20 -11.36 -9.61
N SER A 75 7.01 -10.79 -8.41
CA SER A 75 6.69 -11.51 -7.19
C SER A 75 5.90 -10.64 -6.22
N LEU A 76 5.22 -11.28 -5.27
CA LEU A 76 4.52 -10.59 -4.19
C LEU A 76 5.47 -9.74 -3.33
N ASP A 77 6.68 -10.23 -3.06
CA ASP A 77 7.67 -9.50 -2.27
C ASP A 77 8.09 -8.19 -2.98
N ILE A 78 8.24 -8.21 -4.30
CA ILE A 78 8.52 -6.98 -5.09
C ILE A 78 7.30 -6.06 -5.09
N ALA A 79 6.08 -6.60 -5.17
CA ALA A 79 4.86 -5.79 -5.08
C ALA A 79 4.76 -5.07 -3.73
N ILE A 80 5.04 -5.78 -2.63
CA ILE A 80 5.03 -5.21 -1.28
C ILE A 80 6.11 -4.15 -1.12
N ALA A 81 7.33 -4.45 -1.52
CA ALA A 81 8.43 -3.48 -1.50
C ALA A 81 8.10 -2.22 -2.31
N SER A 82 7.46 -2.39 -3.46
CA SER A 82 7.11 -1.28 -4.36
C SER A 82 6.06 -0.34 -3.77
N TYR A 83 5.21 -0.80 -2.86
CA TYR A 83 4.24 0.06 -2.16
C TYR A 83 4.95 1.04 -1.24
N TYR A 84 5.97 0.57 -0.52
CA TYR A 84 6.72 1.34 0.47
C TYR A 84 7.85 2.19 -0.17
N GLN A 85 8.71 1.57 -0.98
CA GLN A 85 9.91 2.22 -1.56
C GLN A 85 9.63 2.88 -2.93
N GLY A 86 8.51 2.53 -3.56
CA GLY A 86 8.20 2.89 -4.95
C GLY A 86 8.78 1.90 -5.96
N GLN A 87 7.95 1.48 -6.93
CA GLN A 87 8.28 0.44 -7.91
C GLN A 87 9.56 0.73 -8.72
N TYR A 88 9.70 1.96 -9.21
CA TYR A 88 10.90 2.36 -9.96
C TYR A 88 12.17 2.23 -9.13
N SER A 89 12.11 2.59 -7.85
CA SER A 89 13.25 2.48 -6.92
C SER A 89 13.63 1.02 -6.70
N VAL A 90 12.64 0.14 -6.44
CA VAL A 90 12.88 -1.29 -6.26
C VAL A 90 13.47 -1.93 -7.52
N GLN A 91 13.00 -1.56 -8.70
CA GLN A 91 13.49 -2.11 -9.97
C GLN A 91 14.91 -1.65 -10.31
N THR A 92 15.26 -0.39 -10.03
CA THR A 92 16.55 0.19 -10.43
C THR A 92 17.64 0.04 -9.38
N ARG A 93 17.27 -0.01 -8.09
CA ARG A 93 18.21 -0.02 -6.96
C ARG A 93 18.11 -1.27 -6.10
N GLY A 94 17.11 -2.13 -6.33
CA GLY A 94 16.78 -3.21 -5.42
C GLY A 94 16.09 -2.72 -4.14
N MET A 95 15.78 -3.65 -3.25
CA MET A 95 15.19 -3.34 -1.94
C MET A 95 16.24 -2.78 -0.99
N PHE A 96 15.96 -1.64 -0.38
CA PHE A 96 16.72 -1.14 0.76
C PHE A 96 16.48 -2.02 2.00
N GLU A 97 17.35 -1.91 3.01
CA GLU A 97 17.25 -2.74 4.22
C GLU A 97 15.93 -2.53 4.99
N ASP A 98 15.48 -1.28 5.11
CA ASP A 98 14.19 -0.97 5.71
C ASP A 98 13.01 -1.54 4.90
N THR A 99 13.14 -1.57 3.58
CA THR A 99 12.14 -2.14 2.67
C THR A 99 12.06 -3.66 2.81
N LYS A 100 13.19 -4.34 3.01
CA LYS A 100 13.20 -5.79 3.32
C LYS A 100 12.48 -6.08 4.64
N HIS A 101 12.72 -5.26 5.67
CA HIS A 101 12.01 -5.37 6.94
C HIS A 101 10.51 -5.13 6.79
N TYR A 102 10.12 -4.11 6.00
CA TYR A 102 8.72 -3.84 5.70
C TYR A 102 8.04 -5.04 5.01
N VAL A 103 8.69 -5.64 4.01
CA VAL A 103 8.18 -6.85 3.34
C VAL A 103 8.00 -8.00 4.34
N ALA A 104 8.98 -8.22 5.21
CA ALA A 104 8.90 -9.27 6.23
C ALA A 104 7.73 -9.03 7.21
N ALA A 105 7.52 -7.78 7.63
CA ALA A 105 6.44 -7.41 8.54
C ALA A 105 5.06 -7.61 7.92
N ILE A 106 4.85 -7.17 6.67
CA ILE A 106 3.59 -7.42 5.93
C ILE A 106 3.29 -8.92 5.84
N LYS A 107 4.29 -9.75 5.51
CA LYS A 107 4.10 -11.20 5.42
C LYS A 107 3.80 -11.84 6.79
N ALA A 108 4.37 -11.31 7.86
CA ALA A 108 4.04 -11.74 9.21
C ALA A 108 2.59 -11.36 9.58
N HIS A 109 2.17 -10.12 9.33
CA HIS A 109 0.80 -9.66 9.57
C HIS A 109 -0.22 -10.43 8.72
N GLN A 110 0.09 -10.69 7.45
CA GLN A 110 -0.80 -11.43 6.56
C GLN A 110 -1.15 -12.81 7.12
N LYS A 111 -0.19 -13.52 7.73
CA LYS A 111 -0.45 -14.82 8.37
C LYS A 111 -1.44 -14.73 9.53
N ASN A 112 -1.45 -13.60 10.26
CA ASN A 112 -2.34 -13.39 11.39
C ASN A 112 -3.77 -13.00 10.98
N PHE A 113 -3.96 -12.59 9.71
CA PHE A 113 -5.26 -12.19 9.15
C PHE A 113 -5.86 -13.23 8.20
N ARG A 114 -5.36 -14.48 8.24
CA ARG A 114 -5.90 -15.62 7.47
C ARG A 114 -6.96 -16.39 8.24
#